data_AF-A0A517N235-F1
#
_entry.id   AF-A0A517N235-F1
#
_cell.length_a   1.000
_cell.length_b   1.000
_cell.length_c   1.000
_cell.angle_alpha   90.00
_cell.angle_beta   90.00
_cell.angle_gamma   90.00
#
_symmetry.space_group_name_H-M   'P 1'
#
loop_
_entity.id
_entity.type
_entity.pdbx_description
1 polymer ?
#
loop_
_entity_poly.entity_id
_entity_poly.type
_entity_poly.pdbx_seq_one_letter_code
_entity_poly.pdbx_strand_id
1 'polypeptide(L)' 'MKTSFEGIVSSGGLQLDESVDLADQCRVHVTVIPINECPQKWAESLSNLEELRSSEPIRSGGLRYSREQLNERD' A
#
# COMPACT_ATOMS: atom_id res chain seq x y z
N MET A 1 -22.09 -18.02 23.17
CA MET A 1 -21.67 -16.73 23.75
C MET A 1 -20.85 -16.01 22.70
N LYS A 2 -21.29 -14.85 22.22
CA LYS A 2 -20.56 -14.07 21.22
C LYS A 2 -19.40 -13.37 21.93
N THR A 3 -18.20 -13.48 21.39
CA THR A 3 -16.96 -12.95 22.00
C THR A 3 -16.22 -11.96 21.10
N SER A 4 -16.76 -11.70 19.91
CA SER A 4 -16.27 -10.69 18.96
C SER A 4 -17.36 -9.66 18.70
N PHE A 5 -16.96 -8.38 18.75
CA PHE A 5 -17.83 -7.23 18.55
C PHE A 5 -17.22 -6.33 17.50
N GLU A 6 -18.06 -5.73 16.68
CA GLU A 6 -17.66 -4.81 15.63
C GLU A 6 -18.04 -3.38 16.02
N GLY A 7 -17.33 -2.42 15.46
CA GLY A 7 -17.51 -1.02 15.78
C GLY A 7 -16.61 -0.13 14.93
N ILE A 8 -16.92 1.17 14.97
CA ILE A 8 -16.20 2.19 14.23
C ILE A 8 -15.34 2.98 15.19
N VAL A 9 -14.08 3.18 14.83
CA VAL A 9 -13.22 4.12 15.55
C VAL A 9 -13.58 5.54 15.09
N SER A 10 -14.16 6.33 15.98
CA SER A 10 -14.57 7.72 15.74
C SER A 10 -13.99 8.62 16.82
N SER A 11 -13.37 9.75 16.42
CA SER A 11 -12.81 10.75 17.35
C SER A 11 -11.85 10.19 18.43
N GLY A 12 -11.13 9.11 18.13
CA GLY A 12 -10.22 8.45 19.07
C GLY A 12 -10.87 7.49 20.07
N GLY A 13 -12.20 7.29 20.00
CA GLY A 13 -12.94 6.26 20.72
C GLY A 13 -13.39 5.12 19.79
N LEU A 14 -13.54 3.92 20.34
CA LEU A 14 -14.18 2.79 19.64
C LEU A 14 -15.67 2.79 19.99
N GLN A 15 -16.52 3.02 18.98
CA GLN A 15 -17.97 2.93 19.12
C GLN A 15 -18.44 1.58 18.60
N LEU A 16 -18.92 0.71 19.50
CA LEU A 16 -19.45 -0.61 19.13
C LEU A 16 -20.83 -0.47 18.50
N ASP A 17 -21.13 -1.35 17.54
CA ASP A 17 -22.44 -1.38 16.85
C ASP A 17 -23.55 -1.92 17.77
N GLU A 18 -23.16 -2.73 18.77
CA GLU A 18 -24.05 -3.28 19.79
C GLU A 18 -23.55 -2.93 21.19
N SER A 19 -24.49 -2.70 22.12
CA SER A 19 -24.15 -2.48 23.52
C SER A 19 -23.71 -3.79 24.16
N VAL A 20 -22.56 -3.77 24.83
CA VAL A 20 -21.97 -4.94 25.48
C VAL A 20 -21.75 -4.62 26.95
N ASP A 21 -22.25 -5.49 27.81
CA ASP A 21 -22.01 -5.39 29.24
C ASP A 21 -20.64 -6.01 29.57
N LEU A 22 -19.61 -5.16 29.56
CA LEU A 22 -18.25 -5.52 29.96
C LEU A 22 -18.00 -5.03 31.39
N ALA A 23 -17.25 -5.79 32.18
CA ALA A 23 -16.83 -5.33 33.50
C ALA A 23 -15.87 -4.13 33.37
N ASP A 24 -15.81 -3.28 34.41
CA ASP A 24 -15.02 -2.04 34.44
C ASP A 24 -13.54 -2.20 34.03
N GLN A 25 -12.98 -3.41 34.15
CA GLN A 25 -11.62 -3.74 33.72
C GLN A 25 -11.60 -5.08 32.98
N CYS A 26 -11.77 -5.04 31.66
CA CYS A 26 -11.64 -6.20 30.79
C CYS A 26 -10.45 -6.04 29.82
N ARG A 27 -9.67 -7.10 29.66
CA ARG A 27 -8.66 -7.17 28.59
C ARG A 27 -9.36 -7.58 27.29
N VAL A 28 -9.18 -6.78 26.24
CA VAL A 28 -9.76 -7.03 24.92
C VAL A 28 -8.66 -7.16 23.86
N HIS A 29 -8.93 -7.94 22.82
CA HIS A 29 -8.11 -7.99 21.61
C HIS A 29 -8.83 -7.18 20.53
N VAL A 30 -8.16 -6.15 20.00
CA VAL A 30 -8.72 -5.28 18.97
C VAL A 30 -8.07 -5.58 17.64
N THR A 31 -8.87 -5.91 16.63
CA THR A 31 -8.46 -6.01 15.23
C THR A 31 -8.96 -4.78 14.48
N VAL A 32 -8.07 -3.96 13.94
CA VAL A 32 -8.43 -2.76 13.18
C VAL A 32 -8.40 -3.07 11.69
N ILE A 33 -9.55 -2.91 11.03
CA ILE A 33 -9.66 -3.00 9.58
C ILE A 33 -9.81 -1.57 9.04
N PRO A 34 -8.89 -1.10 8.17
CA PRO A 34 -9.00 0.24 7.60
C PRO A 34 -10.23 0.31 6.67
N ILE A 35 -11.14 1.25 6.97
CA ILE A 35 -12.40 1.44 6.19
C ILE A 35 -12.11 2.00 4.80
N ASN A 36 -11.07 2.84 4.69
CA ASN A 36 -10.47 3.17 3.41
C ASN A 36 -9.18 2.39 3.32
N GLU A 37 -9.11 1.47 2.37
CA GLU A 37 -7.85 0.97 1.85
C GLU A 37 -6.91 2.18 1.69
N CYS A 38 -5.91 2.29 2.56
CA CYS A 38 -4.73 3.07 2.22
C CYS A 38 -4.30 2.50 0.87
N PRO A 39 -4.34 3.31 -0.20
CA PRO A 39 -4.64 2.76 -1.51
C PRO A 39 -3.54 1.77 -1.86
N GLN A 40 -3.94 0.52 -2.08
CA GLN A 40 -3.12 -0.50 -2.72
C GLN A 40 -2.43 0.05 -3.97
N LYS A 41 -2.92 1.14 -4.56
CA LYS A 41 -2.22 1.96 -5.55
C LYS A 41 -0.75 2.16 -5.28
N TRP A 42 -0.25 2.35 -4.05
CA TRP A 42 1.19 2.53 -3.88
C TRP A 42 1.97 1.22 -4.04
N ALA A 43 1.44 0.11 -3.51
CA ALA A 43 1.99 -1.22 -3.71
C ALA A 43 1.87 -1.66 -5.18
N GLU A 44 0.71 -1.45 -5.81
CA GLU A 44 0.47 -1.68 -7.24
C GLU A 44 1.35 -0.80 -8.12
N SER A 45 1.53 0.49 -7.78
CA SER A 45 2.43 1.38 -8.52
C SER A 45 3.88 0.94 -8.40
N LEU A 46 4.29 0.42 -7.23
CA LEU A 46 5.64 -0.10 -7.02
C LEU A 46 5.85 -1.40 -7.82
N SER A 47 4.90 -2.33 -7.77
CA SER A 47 4.93 -3.56 -8.59
C SER A 47 4.96 -3.24 -10.08
N ASN A 48 4.14 -2.29 -10.55
CA ASN A 48 4.13 -1.85 -11.95
C ASN A 48 5.46 -1.21 -12.36
N LEU A 49 6.13 -0.46 -11.46
CA LEU A 49 7.45 0.10 -11.72
C LEU A 49 8.54 -0.98 -11.79
N GLU A 50 8.45 -2.02 -10.96
CA GLU A 50 9.38 -3.15 -11.01
C GLU A 50 9.17 -3.99 -12.29
N GLU A 51 7.92 -4.21 -12.69
CA GLU A 51 7.58 -4.86 -13.96
C GLU A 51 8.05 -4.04 -15.16
N LEU A 52 7.85 -2.71 -15.15
CA LEU A 52 8.37 -1.81 -16.19
C LEU A 52 9.91 -1.85 -16.24
N ARG A 53 10.59 -1.83 -15.10
CA ARG A 53 12.06 -1.94 -15.05
C ARG A 53 12.57 -3.28 -15.61
N SER A 54 11.82 -4.36 -15.40
CA SER A 54 12.17 -5.71 -15.86
C SER A 54 11.88 -5.92 -17.35
N SER A 55 10.72 -5.43 -17.82
CA SER A 55 10.25 -5.58 -19.21
C SER A 55 10.85 -4.55 -20.17
N GLU A 56 11.11 -3.34 -19.66
CA GLU A 56 11.84 -2.28 -20.34
C GLU A 56 13.02 -1.85 -19.45
N PRO A 57 14.16 -2.57 -19.48
CA PRO A 57 15.39 -1.96 -19.01
C PRO A 57 15.56 -0.70 -19.83
N ILE A 58 15.29 0.44 -19.18
CA ILE A 58 15.30 1.77 -19.78
C ILE A 58 16.44 1.79 -20.77
N ARG A 59 16.18 2.26 -21.99
CA ARG A 59 17.17 2.76 -22.95
C ARG A 59 17.95 3.94 -22.31
N SER A 60 18.55 3.68 -21.15
CA SER A 60 19.19 4.56 -20.18
C SER A 60 20.67 4.76 -20.50
N GLY A 61 21.18 4.03 -21.50
CA GLY A 61 22.21 4.57 -22.35
C GLY A 61 21.51 5.31 -23.48
N GLY A 62 21.50 6.65 -23.44
CA GLY A 62 21.23 7.43 -24.65
C GLY A 62 22.02 6.86 -25.83
N LEU A 63 21.48 6.96 -27.05
CA LEU A 63 22.05 6.43 -28.30
C LEU A 63 23.57 6.29 -28.20
N ARG A 64 24.04 5.06 -27.94
CA ARG A 64 25.47 4.76 -27.87
C ARG A 64 25.96 4.70 -29.30
N TYR A 65 26.36 5.85 -29.81
CA TYR A 65 27.08 5.91 -31.07
C TYR A 65 28.42 5.18 -30.89
N SER A 66 28.75 4.28 -31.81
CA SER A 66 30.13 3.77 -31.90
C SER A 66 31.07 4.92 -32.28
N ARG A 67 32.38 4.74 -32.05
CA ARG A 67 33.36 5.76 -32.42
C ARG A 67 33.33 6.06 -33.92
N GLU A 68 32.98 5.08 -34.76
CA GLU A 68 32.79 5.30 -36.19
C GLU A 68 31.57 6.19 -36.48
N GLN A 69 30.45 5.96 -35.79
CA GLN A 69 29.20 6.72 -36.01
C GLN A 69 29.27 8.20 -35.59
N LEU A 70 30.24 8.58 -34.75
CA LEU A 70 30.51 9.99 -34.41
C LEU A 70 31.33 10.71 -35.48
N ASN A 71 32.17 9.99 -36.23
CA ASN A 71 33.08 10.58 -37.23
C ASN A 71 32.40 10.86 -38.58
N GLU A 72 31.18 10.36 -38.81
CA GLU A 72 30.43 10.58 -40.05
C GLU A 72 29.47 11.79 -39.97
N ARG A 73 29.50 12.57 -38.87
CA ARG A 73 28.63 13.75 -38.66
C ARG A 73 29.33 15.09 -38.84
N ASP A 74 30.46 15.13 -39.54
CA ASP A 74 31.11 16.36 -40.05
C ASP A 74 31.16 16.37 -41.59
#